data_AF-A0A7W0XQC9-F1
#
_entry.id   AF-A0A7W0XQC9-F1
#
_cell.length_a   1.000
_cell.length_b   1.000
_cell.length_c   1.000
_cell.angle_alpha   90.00
_cell.angle_beta   90.00
_cell.angle_gamma   90.00
#
_symmetry.space_group_name_H-M   'P 1'
#
loop_
_entity.id
_entity.type
_entity.pdbx_description
1 polymer ?
#
loop_
_entity_poly.entity_id
_entity_poly.type
_entity_poly.pdbx_seq_one_letter_code
_entity_poly.pdbx_strand_id
1 'polypeptide(L)' 'EALLDLDPLWDELFPAEQARIVQLLVERVDITGQSASIRLRTEGLTSLVRDLRAKENEPAPERRRAA' A
#
# COMPACT_ATOMS: atom_id res chain seq x y z
N GLU A 1 -2.33 1.09 11.49
CA GLU A 1 -1.63 -0.20 11.63
C GLU A 1 -1.32 -0.81 10.27
N ALA A 2 -2.26 -1.28 9.46
CA ALA A 2 -1.97 -1.90 8.14
C ALA A 2 -1.02 -1.18 7.15
N LEU A 3 -0.81 0.15 7.24
CA LEU A 3 0.22 0.86 6.45
C LEU A 3 1.60 0.84 7.12
N LEU A 4 1.67 0.69 8.45
CA LEU A 4 2.92 0.52 9.20
C LEU A 4 3.56 -0.84 8.89
N ASP A 5 2.76 -1.86 8.54
CA ASP A 5 3.27 -3.16 8.10
C ASP A 5 3.90 -3.11 6.70
N LEU A 6 3.67 -2.02 5.96
CA LEU A 6 4.36 -1.75 4.69
C LEU A 6 5.76 -1.18 4.92
N ASP A 7 6.03 -0.50 6.05
CA ASP A 7 7.33 0.15 6.31
C ASP A 7 8.51 -0.84 6.18
N PRO A 8 8.48 -2.06 6.75
CA PRO A 8 9.58 -3.02 6.61
C PRO A 8 9.79 -3.52 5.17
N LEU A 9 8.72 -3.58 4.37
CA LEU A 9 8.77 -4.05 2.97
C LEU A 9 9.14 -2.93 1.99
N TRP A 10 8.89 -1.68 2.37
CA TRP A 10 9.07 -0.52 1.50
C TRP A 10 10.51 -0.39 1.00
N ASP A 11 11.48 -0.57 1.90
CA ASP A 11 12.91 -0.49 1.58
C ASP A 11 13.43 -1.68 0.76
N GLU A 12 12.66 -2.78 0.70
CA GLU A 12 12.98 -3.96 -0.11
C GLU A 12 12.43 -3.88 -1.55
N LEU A 13 11.50 -2.97 -1.82
CA LEU A 13 10.91 -2.79 -3.15
C LEU A 13 11.91 -2.20 -4.14
N PHE A 14 11.80 -2.60 -5.41
CA PHE A 14 12.55 -1.94 -6.48
C PHE A 14 12.08 -0.47 -6.61
N PRO A 15 12.95 0.47 -7.02
CA PRO A 15 12.59 1.89 -7.14
C PRO A 15 11.35 2.14 -8.02
N ALA A 16 11.17 1.33 -9.07
CA ALA A 16 10.00 1.42 -9.95
C ALA A 16 8.70 1.01 -9.24
N GLU A 17 8.76 0.05 -8.31
CA GLU A 17 7.61 -0.41 -7.54
C GLU A 17 7.21 0.61 -6.48
N GLN A 18 8.18 1.19 -5.78
CA GLN A 18 7.95 2.32 -4.88
C GLN A 18 7.25 3.47 -5.63
N ALA A 19 7.79 3.87 -6.79
CA ALA A 19 7.22 4.93 -7.61
C ALA A 19 5.77 4.61 -8.06
N ARG A 20 5.51 3.36 -8.43
CA ARG A 20 4.16 2.92 -8.81
C ARG A 20 3.18 3.02 -7.65
N ILE A 21 3.58 2.61 -6.44
CA ILE A 21 2.73 2.74 -5.25
C ILE A 21 2.43 4.22 -4.99
N VAL A 22 3.44 5.10 -5.00
CA VAL A 22 3.22 6.55 -4.81
C VAL A 22 2.26 7.11 -5.87
N GLN A 23 2.41 6.75 -7.14
CA GLN A 23 1.53 7.20 -8.22
C GLN A 23 0.07 6.74 -8.03
N LEU A 24 -0.14 5.54 -7.47
CA LEU A 24 -1.47 5.03 -7.17
C LEU A 24 -2.10 5.72 -5.94
N LEU A 25 -1.29 6.20 -5.00
CA LEU A 25 -1.76 6.87 -3.79
C LEU A 25 -1.99 8.37 -3.97
N VAL A 26 -1.22 9.01 -4.86
CA VAL A 26 -1.28 10.46 -5.05
C VAL A 26 -2.35 10.81 -6.09
N GLU A 27 -3.25 11.71 -5.69
CA GLU A 27 -4.21 12.33 -6.60
C GLU A 27 -3.58 13.51 -7.33
N ARG A 28 -2.89 14.39 -6.58
CA ARG A 28 -2.29 15.62 -7.10
C ARG A 28 -1.15 16.08 -6.21
N VAL A 29 -0.14 16.69 -6.82
CA VAL A 29 0.90 17.45 -6.12
C VAL A 29 0.87 18.88 -6.60
N ASP A 30 0.75 19.83 -5.67
CA ASP A 30 0.85 21.25 -5.91
C ASP A 30 2.19 21.75 -5.37
N ILE A 31 3.09 22.14 -6.27
CA ILE A 31 4.42 22.66 -5.94
C ILE A 31 4.38 24.19 -5.97
N THR A 32 4.90 24.82 -4.92
CA THR A 32 5.22 26.25 -4.87
C THR A 32 6.71 26.45 -4.63
N GLY A 33 7.20 27.68 -4.75
CA GLY A 33 8.61 27.98 -4.48
C GLY A 33 9.07 27.71 -3.04
N GLN A 34 8.14 27.48 -2.11
CA GLN A 34 8.43 27.30 -0.68
C GLN A 34 7.86 25.99 -0.10
N SER A 35 6.97 25.32 -0.82
CA SER A 35 6.24 24.17 -0.29
C SER A 35 5.77 23.21 -1.38
N ALA A 36 5.50 21.98 -0.97
CA ALA A 36 4.75 21.00 -1.75
C ALA A 36 3.53 20.57 -0.94
N SER A 37 2.36 20.63 -1.56
CA SER A 37 1.10 20.13 -1.01
C SER A 37 0.69 18.88 -1.78
N ILE A 38 0.41 17.79 -1.07
CA ILE A 38 0.05 16.50 -1.68
C ILE A 38 -1.41 16.19 -1.34
N ARG A 39 -2.21 15.89 -2.36
CA ARG A 39 -3.56 15.34 -2.22
C ARG A 39 -3.51 13.83 -2.49
N LEU A 40 -4.08 13.04 -1.57
CA LEU A 40 -4.10 11.59 -1.64
C LEU A 40 -5.46 11.08 -2.14
N ARG A 41 -5.44 9.96 -2.87
CA ARG A 41 -6.65 9.22 -3.29
C ARG A 41 -7.19 8.42 -2.10
N THR A 42 -8.00 9.07 -1.28
CA THR A 42 -8.49 8.49 -0.01
C THR A 42 -9.41 7.28 -0.20
N GLU A 43 -10.21 7.23 -1.27
CA GLU A 43 -11.03 6.05 -1.56
C GLU A 43 -10.16 4.82 -1.90
N GLY A 44 -9.09 5.03 -2.69
CA GLY A 44 -8.13 3.99 -3.05
C GLY A 44 -7.34 3.47 -1.85
N LEU A 45 -6.91 4.37 -0.95
CA LEU A 45 -6.19 4.01 0.27
C LEU A 45 -7.05 3.18 1.23
N THR A 46 -8.34 3.51 1.34
CA THR A 46 -9.29 2.75 2.18
C THR A 46 -9.54 1.35 1.61
N SER A 47 -9.53 1.20 0.28
CA SER A 47 -9.59 -0.13 -0.35
C SER A 47 -8.31 -0.93 -0.09
N LEU A 48 -7.14 -0.32 -0.30
CA LEU A 48 -5.84 -0.97 -0.09
C LEU A 48 -5.67 -1.46 1.36
N VAL A 49 -6.02 -0.64 2.36
CA VAL A 49 -5.97 -1.03 3.77
C VAL A 49 -6.89 -2.22 4.07
N ARG A 50 -8.05 -2.29 3.41
CA ARG A 50 -8.94 -3.46 3.52
C ARG A 50 -8.33 -4.70 2.91
N ASP A 51 -7.71 -4.59 1.74
CA ASP A 51 -7.07 -5.72 1.04
C ASP A 51 -5.85 -6.25 1.81
N LEU A 52 -5.02 -5.36 2.37
CA LEU A 52 -3.87 -5.73 3.20
C LEU A 52 -4.31 -6.47 4.47
N ARG A 53 -5.34 -5.95 5.17
CA ARG A 53 -5.93 -6.65 6.32
C ARG A 53 -6.57 -7.98 5.93
N ALA A 54 -7.16 -8.09 4.76
CA ALA A 54 -7.74 -9.34 4.29
C ALA A 54 -6.66 -10.42 4.05
N LYS A 55 -5.49 -10.02 3.53
CA LYS A 55 -4.33 -10.91 3.37
C LYS A 55 -3.75 -11.38 4.71
N GLU A 56 -3.69 -10.51 5.72
CA GLU A 56 -3.25 -10.92 7.06
C GLU A 56 -4.18 -11.94 7.71
N ASN A 57 -5.48 -11.87 7.40
CA ASN A 57 -6.51 -12.73 7.99
C ASN A 57 -6.85 -13.96 7.13
N GLU A 58 -6.09 -14.24 6.06
CA GLU A 58 -6.34 -15.43 5.25
C GLU A 58 -5.85 -16.68 6.01
N PRO A 59 -6.77 -17.58 6.43
CA PRO A 59 -6.36 -18.81 7.10
C PRO A 59 -5.51 -19.65 6.14
N ALA A 60 -4.34 -20.09 6.62
CA ALA A 60 -3.41 -20.90 5.83
C ALA A 60 -4.19 -22.03 5.12
N PRO A 61 -3.98 -22.24 3.81
CA PRO A 61 -4.76 -23.19 3.05
C PRO A 61 -4.63 -24.55 3.73
N GLU A 62 -5.77 -25.06 4.19
CA GLU A 62 -5.87 -26.35 4.86
C GLU A 62 -5.27 -27.36 3.88
N ARG A 63 -4.07 -27.85 4.18
CA ARG A 63 -3.39 -28.89 3.41
C ARG A 63 -4.35 -30.06 3.44
N ARG A 64 -5.19 -30.18 2.41
CA ARG A 64 -6.10 -31.31 2.22
C ARG A 64 -5.22 -32.53 2.30
N ARG A 65 -5.28 -33.19 3.47
CA ARG A 65 -4.56 -34.41 3.74
C ARG A 65 -5.01 -35.37 2.65
N ALA A 66 -4.06 -35.78 1.83
CA ALA A 66 -4.21 -36.95 1.00
C ALA A 66 -4.70 -38.10 1.88
N ALA A 67 -5.86 -38.64 1.54
CA ALA A 67 -6.38 -39.92 1.97
C ALA A 67 -7.22 -40.47 0.82
#